data_AF-A0A317Z690-F1
#
_entry.id   AF-A0A317Z690-F1
#
_cell.length_a   1.000
_cell.length_b   1.000
_cell.length_c   1.000
_cell.angle_alpha   90.00
_cell.angle_beta   90.00
_cell.angle_gamma   90.00
#
_symmetry.space_group_name_H-M   'P 1'
#
loop_
_entity.id
_entity.type
_entity.pdbx_description
1 polymer ?
#
loop_
_entity_poly.entity_id
_entity_poly.type
_entity_poly.pdbx_seq_one_letter_code
_entity_poly.pdbx_strand_id
1 'polypeptide(L)'
;TETVEERKLLRKEKSEVHKQKKRFDDFAQRKMSYEEQLVIMGVRNSFSKTDHDATFMRMKEDHMLNGQLKPGYNIQLATENQFALAYDCYPNPTDTRTFIPFLEKIESKIGLPENIVADAGYASEENYCYVLDETESTPIIPHQGYLKEKKRAHKQNQFHRDNWTYNELDDYYICPNQKRVVFSHYSQRKDRNGFIRNKSISIF
;
A
#
# COMPACT_ATOMS: atom_id res chain seq x y z
N THR A 1 31.36 25.95 -56.55
CA THR A 1 31.34 24.73 -55.71
C THR A 1 30.94 25.03 -54.27
N GLU A 2 31.15 26.25 -53.76
CA GLU A 2 30.77 26.69 -52.41
C GLU A 2 29.24 26.66 -52.14
N THR A 3 28.40 26.89 -53.16
CA THR A 3 26.94 26.99 -53.03
C THR A 3 26.21 25.66 -52.71
N VAL A 4 26.85 24.51 -52.89
CA VAL A 4 26.24 23.19 -52.62
C VAL A 4 26.42 22.78 -51.16
N GLU A 5 27.60 23.03 -50.60
CA GLU A 5 27.90 22.72 -49.20
C GLU A 5 27.11 23.64 -48.25
N GLU A 6 26.97 24.92 -48.57
CA GLU A 6 26.12 25.85 -47.83
C GLU A 6 24.64 25.41 -47.82
N ARG A 7 24.12 24.93 -48.96
CA ARG A 7 22.75 24.39 -49.05
C ARG A 7 22.56 23.11 -48.25
N LYS A 8 23.59 22.26 -48.14
CA LYS A 8 23.56 21.06 -47.29
C LYS A 8 23.53 21.43 -45.81
N LEU A 9 24.35 22.40 -45.39
CA LEU A 9 24.36 22.93 -44.03
C LEU A 9 23.00 23.52 -43.64
N LEU A 10 22.43 24.40 -44.46
CA LEU A 10 21.11 25.00 -44.22
C LEU A 10 19.99 23.94 -44.17
N ARG A 11 20.05 22.90 -45.02
CA ARG A 11 19.09 21.77 -44.95
C ARG A 11 19.24 20.97 -43.66
N LYS A 12 20.47 20.78 -43.18
CA LYS A 12 20.75 20.08 -41.92
C LYS A 12 20.23 20.88 -40.72
N GLU A 13 20.47 22.18 -40.68
CA GLU A 13 19.92 23.08 -39.65
C GLU A 13 18.40 23.09 -39.65
N LYS A 14 17.77 23.24 -40.83
CA LYS A 14 16.30 23.18 -40.95
C LYS A 14 15.72 21.84 -40.50
N SER A 15 16.41 20.74 -40.83
CA SER A 15 16.02 19.39 -40.38
C SER A 15 16.11 19.25 -38.86
N GLU A 16 17.16 19.80 -38.25
CA GLU A 16 17.32 19.79 -36.79
C GLU A 16 16.23 20.61 -36.09
N VAL A 17 15.96 21.83 -36.57
CA VAL A 17 14.85 22.66 -36.07
C VAL A 17 13.50 21.95 -36.22
N HIS A 18 13.25 21.28 -37.35
CA HIS A 18 12.01 20.54 -37.57
C HIS A 18 11.88 19.35 -36.61
N LYS A 19 12.97 18.60 -36.35
CA LYS A 19 12.98 17.52 -35.36
C LYS A 19 12.70 18.04 -33.95
N GLN A 20 13.29 19.17 -33.58
CA GLN A 20 13.05 19.79 -32.27
C GLN A 20 11.60 20.25 -32.12
N LYS A 21 11.04 20.89 -33.15
CA LYS A 21 9.61 21.25 -33.17
C LYS A 21 8.71 20.03 -33.00
N LYS A 22 8.95 18.95 -33.75
CA LYS A 22 8.18 17.71 -33.64
C LYS A 22 8.26 17.09 -32.24
N ARG A 23 9.43 17.14 -31.60
CA ARG A 23 9.60 16.69 -30.21
C ARG A 23 8.81 17.56 -29.23
N PHE A 24 8.84 18.87 -29.42
CA PHE A 24 8.08 19.80 -28.59
C PHE A 24 6.57 19.56 -28.72
N ASP A 25 6.07 19.35 -29.94
CA ASP A 25 4.66 19.01 -30.18
C ASP A 25 4.26 17.68 -29.51
N ASP A 26 5.11 16.63 -29.61
CA ASP A 26 4.90 15.34 -28.91
C ASP A 26 4.90 15.50 -27.38
N PHE A 27 5.81 16.32 -26.82
CA PHE A 27 5.82 16.61 -25.39
C PHE A 27 4.59 17.40 -24.94
N ALA A 28 4.13 18.35 -25.74
CA ALA A 28 2.91 19.11 -25.45
C ALA A 28 1.69 18.18 -25.42
N GLN A 29 1.55 17.28 -26.41
CA GLN A 29 0.47 16.30 -26.44
C GLN A 29 0.52 15.34 -25.25
N ARG A 30 1.69 14.78 -24.93
CA ARG A 30 1.86 13.89 -23.77
C ARG A 30 1.54 14.58 -22.46
N LYS A 31 1.92 15.85 -22.31
CA LYS A 31 1.60 16.63 -21.12
C LYS A 31 0.09 16.75 -20.93
N MET A 32 -0.66 17.10 -21.98
CA MET A 32 -2.13 17.16 -21.92
C MET A 32 -2.73 15.80 -21.54
N SER A 33 -2.27 14.72 -22.18
CA SER A 33 -2.75 13.37 -21.83
C SER A 33 -2.42 12.98 -20.39
N TYR A 34 -1.25 13.35 -19.87
CA TYR A 34 -0.90 13.06 -18.49
C TYR A 34 -1.73 13.86 -17.51
N GLU A 35 -2.06 15.12 -17.81
CA GLU A 35 -2.96 15.93 -16.99
C GLU A 35 -4.35 15.28 -16.90
N GLU A 36 -4.91 14.85 -18.03
CA GLU A 36 -6.18 14.09 -18.06
C GLU A 36 -6.09 12.78 -17.26
N GLN A 37 -5.03 12.00 -17.46
CA GLN A 37 -4.82 10.74 -16.74
C GLN A 37 -4.65 10.94 -15.23
N LEU A 38 -3.99 12.02 -14.79
CA LEU A 38 -3.86 12.36 -13.37
C LEU A 38 -5.21 12.71 -12.75
N VAL A 39 -6.08 13.42 -13.49
CA VAL A 39 -7.45 13.71 -13.05
C VAL A 39 -8.26 12.42 -12.89
N ILE A 40 -8.21 11.52 -13.87
CA ILE A 40 -8.91 10.22 -13.82
C ILE A 40 -8.39 9.35 -12.66
N MET A 41 -7.07 9.33 -12.46
CA MET A 41 -6.43 8.53 -11.43
C MET A 41 -6.81 9.02 -10.02
N GLY A 42 -6.92 10.33 -9.82
CA GLY A 42 -7.29 10.92 -8.53
C GLY A 42 -6.35 10.49 -7.40
N VAL A 43 -6.92 9.90 -6.34
CA VAL A 43 -6.16 9.43 -5.16
C VAL A 43 -5.52 8.05 -5.40
N ARG A 44 -5.95 7.33 -6.44
CA ARG A 44 -5.50 5.97 -6.76
C ARG A 44 -4.09 6.00 -7.36
N ASN A 45 -3.48 4.82 -7.48
CA ASN A 45 -2.16 4.68 -8.12
C ASN A 45 -2.21 4.12 -9.54
N SER A 46 -3.36 3.61 -9.97
CA SER A 46 -3.58 3.04 -11.30
C SER A 46 -5.08 3.01 -11.60
N PHE A 47 -5.43 2.84 -12.87
CA PHE A 47 -6.81 2.69 -13.34
C PHE A 47 -6.82 1.91 -14.67
N SER A 48 -7.89 1.17 -14.98
CA SER A 48 -8.01 0.49 -16.27
C SER A 48 -8.31 1.48 -17.40
N LYS A 49 -7.89 1.14 -18.63
CA LYS A 49 -8.20 1.94 -19.82
C LYS A 49 -9.69 1.91 -20.19
N THR A 50 -10.38 0.83 -19.87
CA THR A 50 -11.80 0.62 -20.23
C THR A 50 -12.75 0.98 -19.09
N ASP A 51 -12.38 0.61 -17.86
CA ASP A 51 -13.12 0.90 -16.64
C ASP A 51 -12.21 1.68 -15.69
N HIS A 52 -12.36 3.00 -15.68
CA HIS A 52 -11.50 3.88 -14.89
C HIS A 52 -11.65 3.68 -13.38
N ASP A 53 -12.66 2.94 -12.92
CA ASP A 53 -12.84 2.63 -11.52
C ASP A 53 -12.08 1.39 -11.05
N ALA A 54 -11.75 0.48 -11.98
CA ALA A 54 -10.96 -0.70 -11.69
C ALA A 54 -9.47 -0.37 -11.58
N THR A 55 -8.78 -0.95 -10.59
CA THR A 55 -7.34 -0.74 -10.41
C THR A 55 -6.56 -2.00 -10.69
N PHE A 56 -5.29 -1.84 -11.08
CA PHE A 56 -4.42 -2.97 -11.35
C PHE A 56 -3.98 -3.63 -10.04
N MET A 57 -4.37 -4.89 -9.87
CA MET A 57 -4.08 -5.69 -8.69
C MET A 57 -3.54 -7.06 -9.09
N ARG A 58 -2.84 -7.70 -8.15
CA ARG A 58 -2.35 -9.06 -8.35
C ARG A 58 -3.49 -10.03 -8.11
N MET A 59 -3.88 -10.76 -9.14
CA MET A 59 -4.96 -11.73 -9.02
C MET A 59 -4.48 -13.00 -8.31
N LYS A 60 -5.40 -13.70 -7.63
CA LYS A 60 -5.13 -15.04 -7.09
C LYS A 60 -4.79 -16.03 -8.21
N GLU A 61 -5.45 -15.89 -9.36
CA GLU A 61 -5.18 -16.64 -10.57
C GLU A 61 -4.03 -16.03 -11.36
N ASP A 62 -2.81 -16.37 -10.95
CA ASP A 62 -1.56 -16.06 -11.64
C ASP A 62 -1.08 -17.31 -12.41
N HIS A 63 -1.90 -17.78 -13.37
CA HIS A 63 -1.64 -19.01 -14.13
C HIS A 63 -0.27 -19.00 -14.84
N MET A 64 0.20 -17.81 -15.23
CA MET A 64 1.47 -17.63 -15.92
C MET A 64 2.65 -17.43 -14.96
N LEU A 65 2.40 -17.36 -13.64
CA LEU A 65 3.39 -17.08 -12.58
C LEU A 65 4.28 -15.86 -12.87
N ASN A 66 3.81 -14.94 -13.72
CA ASN A 66 4.56 -13.78 -14.17
C ASN A 66 4.23 -12.55 -13.31
N GLY A 67 3.34 -12.68 -12.33
CA GLY A 67 2.95 -11.59 -11.46
C GLY A 67 2.19 -10.48 -12.19
N GLN A 68 1.57 -10.79 -13.33
CA GLN A 68 0.87 -9.80 -14.14
C GLN A 68 -0.31 -9.21 -13.36
N LEU A 69 -0.32 -7.89 -13.22
CA LEU A 69 -1.45 -7.17 -12.64
C LEU A 69 -2.59 -7.13 -13.64
N LYS A 70 -3.80 -7.37 -13.17
CA LYS A 70 -5.03 -7.24 -13.97
C LYS A 70 -5.93 -6.19 -13.31
N PRO A 71 -6.69 -5.42 -14.09
CA PRO A 71 -7.66 -4.51 -13.52
C PRO A 71 -8.76 -5.33 -12.82
N GLY A 72 -9.09 -4.95 -11.61
CA GLY A 72 -10.10 -5.63 -10.83
C GLY A 72 -10.60 -4.79 -9.67
N TYR A 73 -11.47 -5.42 -8.89
CA TYR A 73 -11.96 -4.91 -7.63
C TYR A 73 -11.76 -5.94 -6.53
N ASN A 74 -11.59 -5.45 -5.32
CA ASN A 74 -11.53 -6.25 -4.12
C ASN A 74 -12.90 -6.24 -3.45
N ILE A 75 -13.56 -7.39 -3.42
CA ILE A 75 -14.89 -7.54 -2.82
C ILE A 75 -14.72 -7.99 -1.38
N GLN A 76 -15.30 -7.21 -0.46
CA GLN A 76 -15.37 -7.55 0.95
C GLN A 76 -16.75 -8.03 1.32
N LEU A 77 -16.81 -9.01 2.21
CA LEU A 77 -18.03 -9.66 2.66
C LEU A 77 -18.00 -9.80 4.18
N ALA A 78 -19.06 -9.37 4.83
CA ALA A 78 -19.31 -9.58 6.24
C ALA A 78 -20.37 -10.67 6.41
N THR A 79 -20.08 -11.64 7.28
CA THR A 79 -20.97 -12.77 7.52
C THR A 79 -21.16 -13.00 9.02
N GLU A 80 -22.37 -13.35 9.41
CA GLU A 80 -22.70 -13.75 10.78
C GLU A 80 -23.65 -14.96 10.72
N ASN A 81 -23.41 -15.98 11.55
CA ASN A 81 -24.28 -17.16 11.66
C ASN A 81 -24.64 -17.80 10.30
N GLN A 82 -23.67 -17.90 9.38
CA GLN A 82 -23.82 -18.42 8.01
C GLN A 82 -24.65 -17.54 7.05
N PHE A 83 -25.02 -16.33 7.45
CA PHE A 83 -25.67 -15.33 6.61
C PHE A 83 -24.69 -14.26 6.15
N ALA A 84 -24.84 -13.81 4.91
CA ALA A 84 -24.17 -12.61 4.42
C ALA A 84 -24.94 -11.37 4.89
N LEU A 85 -24.29 -10.54 5.71
CA LEU A 85 -24.88 -9.33 6.28
C LEU A 85 -24.64 -8.11 5.39
N ALA A 86 -23.41 -7.99 4.89
CA ALA A 86 -23.00 -6.85 4.08
C ALA A 86 -21.93 -7.27 3.09
N TYR A 87 -21.90 -6.57 1.96
CA TYR A 87 -20.81 -6.67 0.99
C TYR A 87 -20.46 -5.28 0.50
N ASP A 88 -19.22 -5.10 0.09
CA ASP A 88 -18.80 -3.90 -0.61
C ASP A 88 -17.65 -4.16 -1.59
N CYS A 89 -17.50 -3.25 -2.53
CA CYS A 89 -16.57 -3.36 -3.64
C CYS A 89 -15.57 -2.22 -3.60
N TYR A 90 -14.28 -2.54 -3.49
CA TYR A 90 -13.23 -1.55 -3.35
C TYR A 90 -12.24 -1.60 -4.51
N PRO A 91 -11.77 -0.43 -4.98
CA PRO A 91 -10.68 -0.35 -5.95
C PRO A 91 -9.31 -0.60 -5.30
N ASN A 92 -9.24 -0.93 -4.01
CA ASN A 92 -7.99 -1.06 -3.29
C ASN A 92 -7.41 -2.48 -3.44
N PRO A 93 -6.13 -2.63 -3.84
CA PRO A 93 -5.52 -3.95 -4.01
C PRO A 93 -5.24 -4.66 -2.68
N THR A 94 -5.21 -3.96 -1.56
CA THR A 94 -4.97 -4.53 -0.22
C THR A 94 -6.14 -4.25 0.71
N ASP A 95 -6.44 -5.22 1.56
CA ASP A 95 -7.60 -5.21 2.47
C ASP A 95 -7.47 -4.20 3.62
N THR A 96 -6.25 -3.88 4.04
CA THR A 96 -6.00 -2.97 5.19
C THR A 96 -6.78 -1.67 5.12
N ARG A 97 -6.89 -1.06 3.94
CA ARG A 97 -7.54 0.24 3.75
C ARG A 97 -9.04 0.17 3.53
N THR A 98 -9.57 -1.02 3.28
CA THR A 98 -11.00 -1.20 3.03
C THR A 98 -11.76 -1.45 4.32
N PHE A 99 -11.06 -1.74 5.42
CA PHE A 99 -11.66 -2.12 6.69
C PHE A 99 -12.54 -1.03 7.30
N ILE A 100 -11.98 0.15 7.58
CA ILE A 100 -12.69 1.25 8.23
C ILE A 100 -13.91 1.70 7.42
N PRO A 101 -13.78 2.01 6.10
CA PRO A 101 -14.95 2.38 5.31
C PRO A 101 -16.03 1.28 5.26
N PHE A 102 -15.62 0.01 5.33
CA PHE A 102 -16.56 -1.11 5.33
C PHE A 102 -17.32 -1.22 6.65
N LEU A 103 -16.65 -1.03 7.78
CA LEU A 103 -17.28 -1.03 9.10
C LEU A 103 -18.26 0.13 9.25
N GLU A 104 -17.90 1.36 8.86
CA GLU A 104 -18.81 2.51 8.88
C GLU A 104 -20.11 2.24 8.08
N LYS A 105 -19.97 1.59 6.93
CA LYS A 105 -21.10 1.21 6.08
C LYS A 105 -21.98 0.12 6.70
N ILE A 106 -21.39 -0.79 7.48
CA ILE A 106 -22.13 -1.82 8.21
C ILE A 106 -22.85 -1.20 9.39
N GLU A 107 -22.15 -0.37 10.17
CA GLU A 107 -22.66 0.32 11.35
C GLU A 107 -23.90 1.15 11.00
N SER A 108 -23.82 1.94 9.92
CA SER A 108 -24.94 2.77 9.45
C SER A 108 -26.19 1.99 9.03
N LYS A 109 -26.09 0.68 8.77
CA LYS A 109 -27.20 -0.15 8.30
C LYS A 109 -27.77 -1.08 9.37
N ILE A 110 -26.90 -1.77 10.10
CA ILE A 110 -27.28 -2.87 11.00
C ILE A 110 -26.65 -2.76 12.39
N GLY A 111 -25.72 -1.81 12.60
CA GLY A 111 -24.90 -1.73 13.80
C GLY A 111 -23.71 -2.70 13.77
N LEU A 112 -22.73 -2.46 14.64
CA LEU A 112 -21.55 -3.32 14.78
C LEU A 112 -21.76 -4.36 15.89
N PRO A 113 -21.27 -5.59 15.71
CA PRO A 113 -21.30 -6.61 16.76
C PRO A 113 -20.27 -6.32 17.85
N GLU A 114 -20.41 -6.98 19.00
CA GLU A 114 -19.44 -6.89 20.11
C GLU A 114 -18.04 -7.34 19.69
N ASN A 115 -17.93 -8.35 18.81
CA ASN A 115 -16.65 -8.90 18.37
C ASN A 115 -16.53 -8.83 16.86
N ILE A 116 -15.50 -8.15 16.36
CA ILE A 116 -15.20 -8.04 14.93
C ILE A 116 -14.05 -8.97 14.61
N VAL A 117 -14.36 -10.07 13.92
CA VAL A 117 -13.37 -11.06 13.47
C VAL A 117 -13.00 -10.77 12.02
N ALA A 118 -11.70 -10.66 11.73
CA ALA A 118 -11.22 -10.45 10.37
C ALA A 118 -9.89 -11.15 10.09
N ASP A 119 -9.57 -11.33 8.82
CA ASP A 119 -8.31 -11.91 8.37
C ASP A 119 -7.09 -11.04 8.68
N ALA A 120 -5.90 -11.65 8.73
CA ALA A 120 -4.64 -10.94 8.96
C ALA A 120 -4.34 -9.85 7.92
N GLY A 121 -4.97 -9.90 6.75
CA GLY A 121 -4.88 -8.85 5.73
C GLY A 121 -5.42 -7.50 6.19
N TYR A 122 -6.29 -7.49 7.19
CA TYR A 122 -6.84 -6.30 7.82
C TYR A 122 -6.02 -5.77 9.00
N ALA A 123 -5.01 -6.52 9.45
CA ALA A 123 -4.19 -6.11 10.58
C ALA A 123 -3.38 -4.84 10.23
N SER A 124 -3.72 -3.74 10.90
CA SER A 124 -2.94 -2.51 10.90
C SER A 124 -3.22 -1.72 12.18
N GLU A 125 -2.22 -1.00 12.66
CA GLU A 125 -2.35 -0.14 13.86
C GLU A 125 -3.55 0.81 13.76
N GLU A 126 -3.74 1.42 12.59
CA GLU A 126 -4.87 2.30 12.28
C GLU A 126 -6.22 1.59 12.47
N ASN A 127 -6.35 0.35 11.99
CA ASN A 127 -7.59 -0.42 12.13
C ASN A 127 -7.84 -0.89 13.56
N TYR A 128 -6.78 -1.23 14.30
CA TYR A 128 -6.91 -1.61 15.71
C TYR A 128 -7.35 -0.43 16.57
N CYS A 129 -6.71 0.73 16.39
CA CYS A 129 -7.09 1.96 17.09
C CYS A 129 -8.53 2.35 16.74
N TYR A 130 -8.92 2.31 15.47
CA TYR A 130 -10.28 2.63 15.07
C TYR A 130 -11.33 1.77 15.80
N VAL A 131 -11.16 0.45 15.83
CA VAL A 131 -12.15 -0.42 16.51
C VAL A 131 -12.12 -0.24 18.03
N LEU A 132 -10.97 0.02 18.64
CA LEU A 132 -10.87 0.17 20.09
C LEU A 132 -11.32 1.55 20.60
N ASP A 133 -11.07 2.60 19.82
CA ASP A 133 -11.27 3.99 20.23
C ASP A 133 -12.61 4.56 19.72
N GLU A 134 -13.02 4.17 18.51
CA GLU A 134 -14.22 4.74 17.86
C GLU A 134 -15.45 3.81 17.93
N THR A 135 -15.28 2.53 18.29
CA THR A 135 -16.40 1.58 18.41
C THR A 135 -16.40 0.87 19.77
N GLU A 136 -17.54 0.31 20.16
CA GLU A 136 -17.67 -0.50 21.39
C GLU A 136 -17.28 -1.97 21.16
N SER A 137 -16.64 -2.28 20.03
CA SER A 137 -16.34 -3.64 19.58
C SER A 137 -14.92 -4.04 19.95
N THR A 138 -14.68 -5.35 20.08
CA THR A 138 -13.34 -5.90 20.25
C THR A 138 -12.80 -6.44 18.92
N PRO A 139 -11.63 -5.98 18.44
CA PRO A 139 -11.04 -6.49 17.21
C PRO A 139 -10.32 -7.82 17.46
N ILE A 140 -10.80 -8.90 16.83
CA ILE A 140 -10.15 -10.22 16.83
C ILE A 140 -9.50 -10.42 15.45
N ILE A 141 -8.36 -9.76 15.25
CA ILE A 141 -7.62 -9.76 13.98
C ILE A 141 -6.18 -10.22 14.26
N PRO A 142 -5.73 -11.37 13.72
CA PRO A 142 -4.35 -11.81 13.89
C PRO A 142 -3.41 -10.87 13.15
N HIS A 143 -2.27 -10.52 13.75
CA HIS A 143 -1.29 -9.69 13.06
C HIS A 143 -0.66 -10.43 11.86
N GLN A 144 -0.17 -9.68 10.87
CA GLN A 144 0.35 -10.24 9.61
C GLN A 144 1.47 -11.28 9.78
N GLY A 145 2.26 -11.17 10.85
CA GLY A 145 3.37 -12.06 11.19
C GLY A 145 2.97 -13.33 11.94
N TYR A 146 1.76 -13.40 12.48
CA TYR A 146 1.35 -14.41 13.47
C TYR A 146 1.65 -15.86 13.04
N LEU A 147 1.27 -16.22 11.82
CA LEU A 147 1.52 -17.58 11.30
C LEU A 147 3.00 -17.84 10.99
N LYS A 148 3.78 -16.81 10.65
CA LYS A 148 5.22 -16.93 10.38
C LYS A 148 6.00 -17.13 11.68
N GLU A 149 5.66 -16.39 12.73
CA GLU A 149 6.28 -16.46 14.05
C GLU A 149 6.13 -17.83 14.70
N LYS A 150 5.03 -18.54 14.43
CA LYS A 150 4.83 -19.91 14.93
C LYS A 150 5.80 -20.93 14.32
N LYS A 151 6.40 -20.67 13.15
CA LYS A 151 7.27 -21.63 12.46
C LYS A 151 8.60 -21.79 13.19
N ARG A 152 9.11 -23.03 13.25
CA ARG A 152 10.41 -23.37 13.88
C ARG A 152 11.56 -22.52 13.33
N ALA A 153 11.61 -22.32 12.02
CA ALA A 153 12.65 -21.51 11.38
C ALA A 153 12.66 -20.05 11.87
N HIS A 154 11.50 -19.45 12.14
CA HIS A 154 11.41 -18.10 12.70
C HIS A 154 11.89 -18.07 14.15
N LYS A 155 11.43 -19.02 14.97
CA LYS A 155 11.82 -19.11 16.39
C LYS A 155 13.31 -19.36 16.61
N GLN A 156 13.96 -20.10 15.70
CA GLN A 156 15.38 -20.41 15.80
C GLN A 156 16.29 -19.33 15.22
N ASN A 157 15.74 -18.37 14.48
CA ASN A 157 16.55 -17.32 13.87
C ASN A 157 16.83 -16.20 14.88
N GLN A 158 18.08 -16.17 15.36
CA GLN A 158 18.58 -15.19 16.33
C GLN A 158 18.54 -13.73 15.85
N PHE A 159 18.42 -13.47 14.54
CA PHE A 159 18.37 -12.11 14.01
C PHE A 159 16.99 -11.47 14.09
N HIS A 160 15.93 -12.21 14.45
CA HIS A 160 14.63 -11.61 14.73
C HIS A 160 14.64 -10.98 16.12
N ARG A 161 14.30 -9.69 16.18
CA ARG A 161 14.20 -8.93 17.44
C ARG A 161 13.25 -9.56 18.44
N ASP A 162 12.18 -10.20 17.96
CA ASP A 162 11.17 -10.87 18.80
C ASP A 162 11.75 -12.06 19.60
N ASN A 163 12.90 -12.60 19.16
CA ASN A 163 13.59 -13.70 19.85
C ASN A 163 14.70 -13.19 20.80
N TRP A 164 14.91 -11.88 20.92
CA TRP A 164 15.94 -11.31 21.79
C TRP A 164 15.47 -11.29 23.25
N THR A 165 16.40 -11.51 24.17
CA THR A 165 16.12 -11.37 25.59
C THR A 165 15.90 -9.90 25.92
N TYR A 166 14.73 -9.60 26.47
CA TYR A 166 14.36 -8.27 26.97
C TYR A 166 14.54 -8.23 28.48
N ASN A 167 15.21 -7.19 28.97
CA ASN A 167 15.30 -6.90 30.41
C ASN A 167 14.29 -5.79 30.76
N GLU A 168 13.25 -6.16 31.49
CA GLU A 168 12.16 -5.25 31.87
C GLU A 168 12.60 -4.15 32.86
N LEU A 169 13.59 -4.43 33.71
CA LEU A 169 14.02 -3.49 34.77
C LEU A 169 14.76 -2.28 34.21
N ASP A 170 15.59 -2.52 33.21
CA ASP A 170 16.51 -1.54 32.64
C ASP A 170 16.11 -1.10 31.21
N ASP A 171 14.96 -1.57 30.71
CA ASP A 171 14.40 -1.28 29.37
C ASP A 171 15.42 -1.41 28.22
N TYR A 172 16.01 -2.61 28.08
CA TYR A 172 16.90 -2.90 26.96
C TYR A 172 16.77 -4.33 26.43
N TYR A 173 17.08 -4.49 25.14
CA TYR A 173 17.25 -5.80 24.51
C TYR A 173 18.72 -6.21 24.45
N ILE A 174 18.99 -7.52 24.51
CA ILE A 174 20.32 -8.09 24.28
C ILE A 174 20.35 -8.68 22.88
N CYS A 175 21.17 -8.11 22.00
CA CYS A 175 21.32 -8.62 20.65
C CYS A 175 22.19 -9.92 20.64
N PRO A 176 22.18 -10.71 19.55
CA PRO A 176 22.96 -11.95 19.45
C PRO A 176 24.47 -11.72 19.59
N ASN A 177 24.95 -10.51 19.31
CA ASN A 177 26.34 -10.10 19.49
C ASN A 177 26.63 -9.59 20.92
N GLN A 178 25.76 -9.91 21.89
CA GLN A 178 25.86 -9.53 23.30
C GLN A 178 25.95 -8.02 23.57
N LYS A 179 25.53 -7.18 22.62
CA LYS A 179 25.41 -5.73 22.82
C LYS A 179 24.04 -5.37 23.34
N ARG A 180 24.00 -4.38 24.24
CA ARG A 180 22.76 -3.81 24.76
C ARG A 180 22.17 -2.89 23.69
N VAL A 181 20.87 -3.02 23.46
CA VAL A 181 20.11 -2.20 22.53
C VAL A 181 19.08 -1.47 23.38
N VAL A 182 19.36 -0.19 23.64
CA VAL A 182 18.56 0.65 24.54
C VAL A 182 17.60 1.49 23.72
N PHE A 183 16.39 1.71 24.25
CA PHE A 183 15.47 2.68 23.68
C PHE A 183 16.12 4.08 23.60
N SER A 184 15.95 4.75 22.47
CA SER A 184 16.49 6.10 22.24
C SER A 184 15.37 7.14 22.22
N HIS A 185 14.48 7.04 21.23
CA HIS A 185 13.36 7.98 21.08
C HIS A 185 12.29 7.38 20.17
N TYR A 186 11.10 7.98 20.19
CA TYR A 186 10.07 7.71 19.19
C TYR A 186 10.34 8.51 17.92
N SER A 187 10.14 7.89 16.77
CA SER A 187 10.10 8.55 15.47
C SER A 187 8.67 8.54 14.97
N GLN A 188 8.15 9.73 14.71
CA GLN A 188 6.82 9.90 14.13
C GLN A 188 6.92 9.82 12.61
N ARG A 189 6.10 8.97 11.99
CA ARG A 189 5.89 8.97 10.56
C ARG A 189 4.42 9.13 10.25
N LYS A 190 4.12 10.05 9.34
CA LYS A 190 2.78 10.23 8.80
C LYS A 190 2.63 9.32 7.59
N ASP A 191 1.66 8.43 7.64
CA ASP A 191 1.29 7.61 6.49
C ASP A 191 0.57 8.46 5.44
N ARG A 192 0.45 7.93 4.22
CA ARG A 192 -0.21 8.61 3.10
C ARG A 192 -1.66 8.99 3.41
N ASN A 193 -2.30 8.28 4.34
CA ASN A 193 -3.68 8.48 4.77
C ASN A 193 -3.81 9.50 5.92
N GLY A 194 -2.70 10.02 6.44
CA GLY A 194 -2.70 11.00 7.51
C GLY A 194 -2.52 10.42 8.91
N PHE A 195 -2.64 9.10 9.09
CA PHE A 195 -2.37 8.41 10.35
C PHE A 195 -0.91 8.61 10.79
N ILE A 196 -0.71 8.95 12.06
CA ILE A 196 0.61 9.20 12.66
C ILE A 196 1.03 7.97 13.44
N ARG A 197 2.10 7.31 12.98
CA ARG A 197 2.69 6.15 13.65
C ARG A 197 3.89 6.55 14.47
N ASN A 198 3.92 6.11 15.72
CA ASN A 198 5.06 6.26 16.62
C ASN A 198 5.90 4.98 16.55
N LYS A 199 7.11 5.06 15.99
CA LYS A 199 8.05 3.94 15.96
C LYS A 199 9.12 4.13 17.01
N SER A 200 9.30 3.16 17.91
CA SER A 200 10.44 3.16 18.84
C SER A 200 11.74 2.91 18.08
N ILE A 201 12.70 3.81 18.27
CA ILE A 201 14.07 3.66 17.77
C ILE A 201 14.95 3.24 18.95
N SER A 202 15.74 2.20 18.72
CA SER A 202 16.73 1.71 19.69
C SER A 202 18.12 1.78 19.07
N ILE A 203 19.11 2.08 19.89
CA ILE A 203 20.51 2.28 19.48
C ILE A 203 21.44 1.28 20.19
N PHE A 204 22.57 0.97 19.54
CA PHE A 204 23.65 0.12 20.04
C PHE A 204 24.69 0.92 20.82
#